data_AF-A0A3D1FZP5-F1
#
_entry.id   AF-A0A3D1FZP5-F1
#
_cell.length_a   1.000
_cell.length_b   1.000
_cell.length_c   1.000
_cell.angle_alpha   90.00
_cell.angle_beta   90.00
_cell.angle_gamma   90.00
#
_symmetry.space_group_name_H-M   'P 1'
#
loop_
_entity.id
_entity.type
_entity.pdbx_description
1 polymer ?
#
loop_
_entity_poly.entity_id
_entity_poly.type
_entity_poly.pdbx_seq_one_letter_code
_entity_poly.pdbx_strand_id
1 'polypeptide(L)' 'LLTLDERARIFTEAAEKDYRLFLEHDAYNEVCTLQMTEKGPRLADSGRLDHFFK' A
#
# COMPACT_ATOMS: atom_id res chain seq x y z
N LEU A 1 10.61 -2.74 14.05
CA LEU A 1 11.37 -3.12 12.83
C LEU A 1 10.64 -4.33 12.25
N LEU A 2 10.01 -4.21 11.07
CA LEU A 2 9.43 -5.37 10.38
C LEU A 2 10.57 -6.12 9.66
N THR A 3 10.54 -7.45 9.66
CA THR A 3 11.45 -8.22 8.82
C THR A 3 11.10 -8.04 7.34
N LEU A 4 12.07 -8.30 6.45
CA LEU A 4 11.85 -8.20 5.01
C LEU A 4 10.74 -9.16 4.54
N ASP A 5 10.66 -10.35 5.15
CA ASP A 5 9.62 -11.36 4.90
C ASP A 5 8.23 -10.87 5.33
N GLU A 6 8.10 -10.27 6.51
CA GLU A 6 6.82 -9.74 6.97
C GLU A 6 6.33 -8.61 6.07
N ARG A 7 7.24 -7.71 5.66
CA ARG A 7 6.88 -6.63 4.73
C ARG A 7 6.38 -7.19 3.40
N ALA A 8 7.04 -8.21 2.85
CA ALA A 8 6.61 -8.86 1.62
C ALA A 8 5.23 -9.49 1.79
N ARG A 9 4.99 -10.21 2.89
CA ARG A 9 3.69 -10.83 3.17
C ARG A 9 2.55 -9.81 3.31
N ILE A 10 2.77 -8.72 4.05
CA ILE A 10 1.77 -7.65 4.25
C ILE A 10 1.47 -6.96 2.90
N PHE A 11 2.50 -6.64 2.13
CA PHE A 11 2.32 -5.94 0.85
C PHE A 11 1.66 -6.83 -0.20
N THR A 12 1.97 -8.13 -0.20
CA THR A 12 1.31 -9.11 -1.07
C THR A 12 -0.16 -9.23 -0.69
N GLU A 13 -0.47 -9.42 0.60
CA GLU A 13 -1.87 -9.50 1.06
C GLU A 13 -2.63 -8.21 0.75
N ALA A 14 -2.01 -7.04 0.96
CA ALA A 14 -2.60 -5.76 0.63
C ALA A 14 -2.89 -5.61 -0.87
N ALA A 15 -2.00 -6.09 -1.73
CA ALA A 15 -2.21 -6.07 -3.18
C ALA A 15 -3.26 -7.09 -3.66
N GLU A 16 -3.37 -8.26 -3.01
CA GLU A 16 -4.35 -9.29 -3.36
C GLU A 16 -5.76 -8.96 -2.88
N LYS A 17 -5.88 -8.32 -1.72
CA LYS A 17 -7.16 -7.99 -1.08
C LYS A 17 -7.59 -6.53 -1.28
N ASP A 18 -6.90 -5.80 -2.15
CA ASP A 18 -7.17 -4.38 -2.44
C ASP A 18 -7.20 -3.50 -1.17
N TYR A 19 -6.27 -3.76 -0.25
CA TYR A 19 -6.16 -2.97 0.97
C TYR A 19 -5.58 -1.59 0.67
N ARG A 20 -6.10 -0.60 1.39
CA ARG A 20 -5.60 0.77 1.43
C ARG A 20 -4.68 0.91 2.63
N LEU A 21 -3.40 1.14 2.39
CA LEU A 21 -2.40 1.32 3.43
C LEU A 21 -2.32 2.80 3.82
N PHE A 22 -2.41 3.10 5.11
CA PHE A 22 -2.26 4.46 5.63
C PHE A 22 -0.79 4.77 5.92
N LEU A 23 -0.29 5.90 5.43
CA LEU A 23 1.09 6.36 5.58
C LEU A 23 1.14 7.56 6.55
N GLU A 24 1.22 7.28 7.85
CA GLU A 24 1.14 8.29 8.93
C GLU A 24 2.18 9.41 8.85
N HIS A 25 3.29 9.20 8.15
CA HIS A 25 4.40 10.15 8.04
C HIS A 25 4.41 10.94 6.73
N ASP A 26 3.57 10.61 5.75
CA ASP A 26 3.52 11.28 4.46
C ASP A 26 2.26 12.14 4.33
N ALA A 27 2.42 13.46 4.51
CA ALA A 27 1.31 14.42 4.46
C ALA A 27 0.73 14.65 3.05
N TYR A 28 1.39 14.14 1.99
CA TYR A 28 0.91 14.26 0.61
C TYR A 28 0.28 12.96 0.12
N ASN A 29 0.84 11.82 0.53
CA ASN A 29 0.39 10.48 0.18
C ASN A 29 -0.12 9.75 1.42
N GLU A 30 -1.15 10.29 2.07
CA GLU A 30 -1.71 9.72 3.31
C GLU A 30 -2.17 8.27 3.13
N VAL A 31 -2.57 7.87 1.92
CA VAL A 31 -3.00 6.52 1.57
C VAL A 31 -2.30 6.05 0.30
N CYS A 32 -1.97 4.76 0.25
CA CYS A 32 -1.59 4.10 -0.98
C CYS A 32 -2.26 2.74 -1.17
N THR A 33 -2.32 2.30 -2.42
CA THR A 33 -2.75 0.97 -2.84
C THR A 33 -1.62 0.27 -3.57
N LEU A 34 -1.61 -1.05 -3.48
CA LEU A 34 -0.61 -1.90 -4.12
C LEU A 34 -1.29 -2.77 -5.17
N GLN A 35 -0.58 -3.06 -6.26
CA GLN A 35 -0.99 -4.01 -7.29
C GLN A 35 0.02 -5.14 -7.40
N MET A 36 -0.47 -6.34 -7.69
CA MET A 36 0.41 -7.49 -7.91
C MET A 36 1.06 -7.39 -9.28
N THR A 37 2.38 -7.61 -9.33
CA THR A 37 3.14 -7.70 -10.58
C THR A 37 3.97 -8.99 -10.61
N GLU A 38 4.54 -9.35 -11.76
CA GLU A 38 5.42 -10.52 -11.88
C GLU A 38 6.64 -10.48 -10.95
N LYS A 39 7.02 -9.29 -10.45
CA LYS A 39 8.12 -9.09 -9.50
C LYS A 39 7.65 -8.80 -8.08
N GLY A 40 6.38 -9.08 -7.76
CA GLY A 40 5.76 -8.84 -6.46
C GLY A 40 4.90 -7.57 -6.40
N PRO A 41 4.43 -7.18 -5.19
CA PRO A 41 3.57 -6.02 -5.02
C PRO A 41 4.29 -4.70 -5.34
N ARG A 42 3.64 -3.84 -6.14
CA ARG A 42 4.14 -2.52 -6.53
C ARG A 42 3.09 -1.45 -6.23
N LEU A 43 3.54 -0.22 -6.02
CA LEU A 43 2.65 0.94 -5.86
C LEU A 43 1.75 1.06 -7.09
N ALA A 44 0.44 1.07 -6.87
CA ALA A 44 -0.56 1.27 -7.90
C ALA A 44 -0.99 2.74 -7.91
N ASP A 45 -1.51 3.20 -6.77
CA ASP A 45 -1.97 4.57 -6.59
C ASP A 45 -1.60 5.08 -5.19
N SER A 46 -1.43 6.39 -5.07
CA SER A 46 -1.15 7.05 -3.79
C SER A 46 -1.68 8.48 -3.79
N GLY A 47 -2.22 8.89 -2.65
CA GLY A 47 -2.74 10.24 -2.51
C GLY A 47 -3.29 10.49 -1.11
N ARG A 48 -4.02 11.61 -0.99
CA ARG A 48 -4.68 11.98 0.26
C ARG A 48 -5.85 11.08 0.57
N LEU A 49 -6.16 10.96 1.86
CA LEU A 49 -7.29 10.17 2.35
C LEU A 49 -8.60 10.63 1.68
N ASP A 50 -8.83 11.93 1.53
CA ASP A 50 -10.03 12.49 0.86
C ASP A 50 -10.25 11.94 -0.55
N HIS A 51 -9.17 11.64 -1.29
CA HIS A 51 -9.27 11.15 -2.67
C HIS A 51 -9.90 9.75 -2.76
N PHE A 52 -9.74 8.92 -1.73
CA PHE A 52 -10.20 7.53 -1.71
C PHE A 52 -11.59 7.32 -1.08
N PHE A 53 -12.14 8.35 -0.42
CA PHE A 53 -13.40 8.29 0.32
C PHE A 53 -14.52 9.15 -0.29
N LYS A 54 -14.33 9.64 -1.52
CA LYS A 54 -15.36 10.30 -2.32
C LYS A 54 -16.16 9.34 -3.18
#